data_AF-F4KMC6-F1
#
_entry.id   AF-F4KMC6-F1
#
_cell.length_a   1.000
_cell.length_b   1.000
_cell.length_c   1.000
_cell.angle_alpha   90.00
_cell.angle_beta   90.00
_cell.angle_gamma   90.00
#
_symmetry.space_group_name_H-M   'P 1'
#
loop_
_entity.id
_entity.type
_entity.pdbx_description
1 polymer ?
#
loop_
_entity_poly.entity_id
_entity_poly.type
_entity_poly.pdbx_seq_one_letter_code
_entity_poly.pdbx_strand_id
1 'polypeptide(L)'
;MKYNSTFGLILTLAVALVTLSACDEELRDPKEGPITFLVGGKAPVAGTPMPKTPNMSHASLPAESMPLVEAGNAFSLKLFGALLENRASSANLVLSPISIETALGMNAVGLSDEAFDEYRSVLKLPATQSLATVARYYQQLNAVMCSADEYACYFPSNSFWVSSKYQSHLIKSYPRQLFDFFGAPTATLDLSDPASYEAVNAWISRKTYGKIQRMLDPSHAGEQDPLAFLVNTAFFAAAWQWETSEEQTQAGKFTNGAGEEEPAMMMSIHNDTSIDYFADDRFEALSVGLQASEELQKYGKTPFRMLLILPKDRTLPLSQSLPTTEELRRFTTAGKRYALDIRLPRLNAGIPTLDLTPELMELGLCKTLGVPLTELSRMFDPKFLAEQSGRQNRLYHQATLQWDEKGVEGAAATVIGVVEPGIGDPLETRSIAFDRPFFASIVHPETGKILFIAAINTLRR
;
A
#
# COMPACT_ATOMS: atom_id res chain seq x y z
N MET A 1 14.79 -36.06 -66.15
CA MET A 1 15.04 -37.43 -65.63
C MET A 1 15.05 -37.35 -64.11
N LYS A 2 14.32 -38.25 -63.45
CA LYS A 2 14.05 -38.34 -62.01
C LYS A 2 15.32 -38.27 -61.14
N TYR A 3 15.25 -37.69 -59.94
CA TYR A 3 15.91 -38.28 -58.76
C TYR A 3 15.14 -37.96 -57.47
N ASN A 4 14.79 -39.05 -56.77
CA ASN A 4 14.28 -39.16 -55.41
C ASN A 4 15.40 -38.78 -54.42
N SER A 5 15.10 -38.01 -53.37
CA SER A 5 14.91 -38.44 -51.96
C SER A 5 16.15 -38.91 -51.19
N THR A 6 16.07 -38.64 -49.89
CA THR A 6 16.63 -39.36 -48.73
C THR A 6 18.01 -38.99 -48.12
N PHE A 7 17.93 -38.70 -46.80
CA PHE A 7 18.89 -38.86 -45.69
C PHE A 7 20.16 -37.97 -45.67
N GLY A 8 20.56 -37.34 -44.54
CA GLY A 8 20.11 -37.50 -43.16
C GLY A 8 20.54 -36.33 -42.25
N LEU A 9 19.73 -36.10 -41.23
CA LEU A 9 19.95 -35.20 -40.10
C LEU A 9 20.79 -35.95 -39.06
N ILE A 10 21.94 -35.41 -38.66
CA ILE A 10 22.67 -35.86 -37.45
C ILE A 10 22.30 -34.87 -36.34
N LEU A 11 21.50 -35.35 -35.39
CA LEU A 11 21.16 -34.65 -34.14
C LEU A 11 22.10 -35.19 -33.05
N THR A 12 23.11 -34.43 -32.65
CA THR A 12 23.91 -34.73 -31.46
C THR A 12 23.33 -34.01 -30.24
N LEU A 13 22.66 -34.79 -29.38
CA LEU A 13 22.34 -34.38 -28.01
C LEU A 13 23.64 -34.19 -27.21
N ALA A 14 23.82 -33.03 -26.60
CA ALA A 14 24.74 -32.84 -25.48
C ALA A 14 23.93 -32.56 -24.22
N VAL A 15 23.79 -33.59 -23.38
CA VAL A 15 23.28 -33.48 -22.01
C VAL A 15 24.50 -33.21 -21.12
N ALA A 16 24.57 -32.03 -20.53
CA ALA A 16 25.49 -31.75 -19.43
C ALA A 16 24.70 -31.73 -18.12
N LEU A 17 24.75 -32.85 -17.39
CA LEU A 17 24.49 -32.87 -15.95
C LEU A 17 25.63 -32.11 -15.27
N VAL A 18 25.33 -31.01 -14.57
CA VAL A 18 26.23 -30.46 -13.57
C VAL A 18 25.61 -30.71 -12.19
N THR A 19 26.17 -31.71 -11.52
CA THR A 19 26.05 -31.91 -10.08
C THR A 19 26.90 -30.85 -9.38
N LEU A 20 26.27 -29.98 -8.60
CA LEU A 20 26.98 -29.08 -7.68
C LEU A 20 26.84 -29.63 -6.27
N SER A 21 27.88 -30.34 -5.85
CA SER A 21 28.18 -30.65 -4.46
C SER A 21 28.48 -29.36 -3.70
N ALA A 22 27.95 -29.27 -2.48
CA ALA A 22 28.28 -28.25 -1.50
C ALA A 22 29.80 -28.22 -1.21
N CYS A 23 30.38 -27.03 -1.28
CA CYS A 23 31.51 -26.63 -0.45
C CYS A 23 31.07 -25.37 0.30
N ASP A 24 31.07 -25.47 1.63
CA ASP A 24 31.07 -24.35 2.56
C ASP A 24 32.30 -23.48 2.27
N GLU A 25 32.12 -22.42 1.50
CA GLU A 25 32.87 -21.19 1.70
C GLU A 25 31.88 -20.16 2.23
N GLU A 26 32.13 -19.66 3.44
CA GLU A 26 31.55 -18.40 3.91
C GLU A 26 31.91 -17.32 2.89
N LEU A 27 31.01 -17.11 1.93
CA LEU A 27 31.01 -15.96 1.05
C LEU A 27 30.82 -14.73 1.94
N ARG A 28 31.95 -14.12 2.32
CA ARG A 28 31.98 -12.72 2.75
C ARG A 28 31.37 -11.91 1.62
N ASP A 29 30.16 -11.41 1.85
CA ASP A 29 29.44 -10.60 0.87
C ASP A 29 30.29 -9.38 0.44
N PRO A 30 30.30 -9.05 -0.86
CA PRO A 30 30.89 -7.80 -1.33
C PRO A 30 30.12 -6.63 -0.68
N LYS A 31 30.84 -5.58 -0.24
CA LYS A 31 30.24 -4.38 0.37
C LYS A 31 29.06 -3.88 -0.47
N GLU A 32 27.82 -4.07 0.02
CA GLU A 32 26.62 -3.46 -0.57
C GLU A 32 26.61 -1.95 -0.27
N GLY A 33 27.38 -1.15 -1.02
CA GLY A 33 27.36 0.31 -0.91
C GLY A 33 27.69 0.86 0.51
N PRO A 34 27.15 2.03 0.90
CA PRO A 34 27.45 2.69 2.18
C PRO A 34 26.62 2.18 3.38
N ILE A 35 25.74 1.19 3.21
CA ILE A 35 24.79 0.77 4.24
C ILE A 35 25.44 -0.22 5.22
N THR A 36 25.27 -0.01 6.53
CA THR A 36 25.63 -1.00 7.56
C THR A 36 24.40 -1.39 8.40
N PHE A 37 23.96 -2.64 8.34
CA PHE A 37 22.81 -3.13 9.12
C PHE A 37 23.17 -3.35 10.59
N LEU A 38 22.31 -2.87 11.50
CA LEU A 38 22.44 -3.04 12.96
C LEU A 38 21.59 -4.19 13.48
N VAL A 39 20.37 -4.35 12.95
CA VAL A 39 19.44 -5.42 13.29
C VAL A 39 18.65 -5.81 12.05
N GLY A 40 18.72 -7.08 11.68
CA GLY A 40 18.00 -7.65 10.54
C GLY A 40 18.47 -7.14 9.18
N GLY A 41 18.13 -7.88 8.12
CA GLY A 41 18.19 -7.41 6.74
C GLY A 41 19.34 -7.95 5.87
N LYS A 42 18.97 -8.27 4.62
CA LYS A 42 19.74 -8.09 3.38
C LYS A 42 18.78 -7.42 2.39
N ALA A 43 19.24 -6.50 1.55
CA ALA A 43 18.37 -5.98 0.50
C ALA A 43 18.07 -7.09 -0.51
N PRO A 44 16.87 -7.13 -1.13
CA PRO A 44 16.68 -7.95 -2.33
C PRO A 44 17.67 -7.50 -3.39
N VAL A 45 18.17 -8.41 -4.23
CA VAL A 45 19.04 -8.05 -5.37
C VAL A 45 18.19 -7.30 -6.42
N ALA A 46 18.79 -6.38 -7.18
CA ALA A 46 18.10 -5.71 -8.28
C ALA A 46 17.52 -6.74 -9.27
N GLY A 47 16.25 -6.56 -9.68
CA GLY A 47 15.57 -7.47 -10.60
C GLY A 47 15.08 -8.79 -9.98
N THR A 48 15.15 -8.93 -8.65
CA THR A 48 14.55 -10.10 -7.97
C THR A 48 13.04 -10.13 -8.26
N PRO A 49 12.49 -11.25 -8.77
CA PRO A 49 11.05 -11.40 -8.94
C PRO A 49 10.34 -11.33 -7.58
N MET A 50 9.03 -11.12 -7.58
CA MET A 50 8.25 -11.16 -6.33
C MET A 50 8.54 -12.46 -5.57
N PRO A 51 8.84 -12.40 -4.25
CA PRO A 51 9.13 -13.58 -3.49
C PRO A 51 7.90 -14.49 -3.48
N LYS A 52 8.12 -15.76 -3.78
CA LYS A 52 7.09 -16.80 -3.63
C LYS A 52 6.85 -16.96 -2.12
N THR A 53 5.74 -16.44 -1.61
CA THR A 53 5.41 -16.58 -0.18
C THR A 53 5.02 -18.04 0.08
N PRO A 54 5.63 -18.71 1.09
CA PRO A 54 5.21 -20.06 1.45
C PRO A 54 3.75 -20.02 1.91
N ASN A 55 3.04 -21.13 1.70
CA ASN A 55 1.64 -21.31 2.03
C ASN A 55 1.41 -21.07 3.55
N MET A 56 1.13 -19.83 3.93
CA MET A 56 0.82 -19.46 5.31
C MET A 56 -0.67 -19.73 5.53
N SER A 57 -1.02 -20.41 6.61
CA SER A 57 -2.42 -20.49 7.06
C SER A 57 -2.98 -19.07 7.14
N HIS A 58 -4.17 -18.82 6.57
CA HIS A 58 -4.87 -17.53 6.71
C HIS A 58 -4.89 -17.13 8.18
N ALA A 59 -4.05 -16.17 8.55
CA ALA A 59 -4.04 -15.62 9.89
C ALA A 59 -5.31 -14.77 10.02
N SER A 60 -6.11 -15.03 11.05
CA SER A 60 -7.23 -14.16 11.41
C SER A 60 -6.77 -13.15 12.46
N LEU A 61 -7.21 -11.91 12.34
CA LEU A 61 -6.98 -10.93 13.39
C LEU A 61 -7.82 -11.31 14.63
N PRO A 62 -7.27 -11.28 15.84
CA PRO A 62 -8.05 -11.53 17.05
C PRO A 62 -9.19 -10.52 17.22
N ALA A 63 -10.32 -10.95 17.80
CA ALA A 63 -11.49 -10.09 17.97
C ALA A 63 -11.19 -8.85 18.83
N GLU A 64 -10.31 -8.98 19.81
CA GLU A 64 -9.83 -7.89 20.66
C GLU A 64 -9.06 -6.80 19.91
N SER A 65 -8.60 -7.07 18.69
CA SER A 65 -7.91 -6.11 17.83
C SER A 65 -8.87 -5.28 16.98
N MET A 66 -10.15 -5.68 16.84
CA MET A 66 -11.13 -4.97 16.01
C MET A 66 -11.33 -3.50 16.40
N PRO A 67 -11.39 -3.13 17.70
CA PRO A 67 -11.46 -1.72 18.08
C PRO A 67 -10.24 -0.89 17.60
N LEU A 68 -9.06 -1.50 17.49
CA LEU A 68 -7.86 -0.84 16.95
C LEU A 68 -7.96 -0.64 15.44
N VAL A 69 -8.58 -1.59 14.71
CA VAL A 69 -8.86 -1.44 13.28
C VAL A 69 -9.83 -0.29 13.02
N GLU A 70 -10.92 -0.23 13.77
CA GLU A 70 -11.92 0.84 13.67
C GLU A 70 -11.34 2.22 13.98
N ALA A 71 -10.57 2.32 15.07
CA ALA A 71 -9.87 3.53 15.46
C ALA A 71 -8.87 4.00 14.40
N GLY A 72 -8.06 3.08 13.86
CA GLY A 72 -7.11 3.37 12.79
C GLY A 72 -7.81 3.87 11.52
N ASN A 73 -8.84 3.17 11.05
CA ASN A 73 -9.64 3.59 9.91
C ASN A 73 -10.25 5.00 10.10
N ALA A 74 -10.81 5.27 11.28
CA ALA A 74 -11.39 6.57 11.59
C ALA A 74 -10.34 7.69 11.58
N PHE A 75 -9.17 7.45 12.18
CA PHE A 75 -8.05 8.39 12.16
C PHE A 75 -7.56 8.64 10.73
N SER A 76 -7.35 7.59 9.93
CA SER A 76 -6.85 7.73 8.57
C SER A 76 -7.84 8.44 7.64
N LEU A 77 -9.15 8.26 7.80
CA LEU A 77 -10.13 9.05 7.05
C LEU A 77 -10.11 10.52 7.47
N LYS A 78 -9.91 10.82 8.75
CA LYS A 78 -9.75 12.20 9.22
C LYS A 78 -8.51 12.86 8.60
N LEU A 79 -7.37 12.14 8.58
CA LEU A 79 -6.14 12.58 7.92
C LEU A 79 -6.32 12.77 6.42
N PHE A 80 -6.98 11.82 5.75
CA PHE A 80 -7.27 11.92 4.32
C PHE A 80 -8.16 13.13 4.01
N GLY A 81 -9.18 13.41 4.84
CA GLY A 81 -10.01 14.60 4.74
C GLY A 81 -9.21 15.90 4.87
N ALA A 82 -8.37 16.02 5.91
CA ALA A 82 -7.52 17.20 6.11
C ALA A 82 -6.57 17.43 4.90
N LEU A 83 -5.97 16.36 4.38
CA LEU A 83 -5.14 16.43 3.18
C LEU A 83 -5.91 16.83 1.92
N LEU A 84 -7.18 16.42 1.78
CA LEU A 84 -8.02 16.84 0.66
C LEU A 84 -8.40 18.32 0.74
N GLU A 85 -8.69 18.81 1.95
CA GLU A 85 -9.02 20.23 2.18
C GLU A 85 -7.83 21.15 1.92
N ASN A 86 -6.62 20.72 2.26
CA ASN A 86 -5.39 21.49 2.09
C ASN A 86 -4.78 21.39 0.69
N ARG A 87 -5.41 20.67 -0.25
CA ARG A 87 -4.95 20.50 -1.63
C ARG A 87 -5.86 21.18 -2.63
N ALA A 88 -5.30 21.48 -3.80
CA ALA A 88 -6.10 21.92 -4.93
C ALA A 88 -7.14 20.84 -5.28
N SER A 89 -8.41 21.23 -5.37
CA SER A 89 -9.55 20.33 -5.63
C SER A 89 -9.44 19.53 -6.93
N SER A 90 -8.50 19.87 -7.81
CA SER A 90 -8.25 19.20 -9.10
C SER A 90 -7.19 18.10 -9.03
N ALA A 91 -6.41 17.99 -7.95
CA ALA A 91 -5.34 17.00 -7.84
C ALA A 91 -5.84 15.66 -7.27
N ASN A 92 -5.26 14.57 -7.75
CA ASN A 92 -5.49 13.25 -7.14
C ASN A 92 -4.84 13.18 -5.75
N LEU A 93 -5.42 12.37 -4.86
CA LEU A 93 -4.82 11.99 -3.59
C LEU A 93 -4.96 10.48 -3.41
N VAL A 94 -3.93 9.82 -2.91
CA VAL A 94 -3.84 8.38 -2.66
C VAL A 94 -3.02 8.27 -1.39
N LEU A 95 -3.56 7.57 -0.41
CA LEU A 95 -2.86 7.17 0.79
C LEU A 95 -2.94 5.65 0.94
N SER A 96 -1.96 5.09 1.62
CA SER A 96 -2.08 3.79 2.28
C SER A 96 -2.26 4.02 3.80
N PRO A 97 -3.51 4.07 4.30
CA PRO A 97 -3.80 4.18 5.73
C PRO A 97 -3.01 3.21 6.62
N ILE A 98 -3.02 1.92 6.27
CA ILE A 98 -2.28 0.89 7.01
C ILE A 98 -0.77 1.16 7.06
N SER A 99 -0.18 1.69 5.99
CA SER A 99 1.23 2.08 5.94
C SER A 99 1.55 3.24 6.88
N ILE A 100 0.72 4.28 6.88
CA ILE A 100 0.88 5.44 7.75
C ILE A 100 0.73 5.01 9.21
N GLU A 101 -0.27 4.21 9.53
CA GLU A 101 -0.48 3.67 10.87
C GLU A 101 0.69 2.80 11.33
N THR A 102 1.25 1.95 10.45
CA THR A 102 2.42 1.13 10.76
C THR A 102 3.64 2.01 11.07
N ALA A 103 3.86 3.06 10.28
CA ALA A 103 4.94 4.03 10.52
C ALA A 103 4.77 4.77 11.86
N LEU A 104 3.55 5.21 12.17
CA LEU A 104 3.22 5.83 13.46
C LEU A 104 3.39 4.84 14.62
N GLY A 105 3.04 3.57 14.42
CA GLY A 105 3.23 2.50 15.40
C GLY A 105 4.71 2.22 15.67
N MET A 106 5.55 2.20 14.64
CA MET A 106 7.01 2.10 14.80
C MET A 106 7.55 3.28 15.60
N ASN A 107 7.11 4.50 15.28
CA ASN A 107 7.51 5.70 16.01
C ASN A 107 7.01 5.67 17.47
N ALA A 108 5.80 5.15 17.72
CA ALA A 108 5.21 5.01 19.05
C ALA A 108 6.08 4.19 20.02
N VAL A 109 6.82 3.19 19.51
CA VAL A 109 7.78 2.40 20.30
C VAL A 109 8.93 3.24 20.86
N GLY A 110 9.25 4.35 20.20
CA GLY A 110 10.29 5.29 20.59
C GLY A 110 9.85 6.39 21.55
N LEU A 111 8.54 6.48 21.86
CA LEU A 111 7.97 7.60 22.60
C LEU A 111 8.13 7.50 24.11
N SER A 112 8.17 8.67 24.76
CA SER A 112 7.88 8.83 26.18
C SER A 112 6.46 8.34 26.51
N ASP A 113 6.16 8.15 27.80
CA ASP A 113 4.79 7.81 28.21
C ASP A 113 3.79 8.93 27.87
N GLU A 114 4.18 10.19 28.04
CA GLU A 114 3.32 11.34 27.76
C GLU A 114 3.01 11.50 26.27
N ALA A 115 4.00 11.29 25.40
CA ALA A 115 3.79 11.29 23.96
C ALA A 115 2.98 10.08 23.49
N PHE A 116 3.15 8.92 24.12
CA PHE A 116 2.32 7.76 23.84
C PHE A 116 0.85 7.98 24.28
N ASP A 117 0.62 8.70 25.38
CA ASP A 117 -0.73 9.10 25.80
C ASP A 117 -1.41 10.02 24.78
N GLU A 118 -0.66 10.97 24.20
CA GLU A 118 -1.13 11.79 23.10
C GLU A 118 -1.52 10.93 21.88
N TYR A 119 -0.63 10.02 21.45
CA TYR A 119 -0.90 9.09 20.36
C TYR A 119 -2.20 8.30 20.58
N ARG A 120 -2.37 7.71 21.77
CA ARG A 120 -3.59 6.96 22.12
C ARG A 120 -4.83 7.85 22.09
N SER A 121 -4.75 9.05 22.64
CA SER A 121 -5.87 10.00 22.71
C SER A 121 -6.33 10.44 21.33
N VAL A 122 -5.40 10.81 20.44
CA VAL A 122 -5.72 11.26 19.08
C VAL A 122 -6.33 10.15 18.24
N LEU A 123 -5.80 8.92 18.33
CA LEU A 123 -6.37 7.75 17.66
C LEU A 123 -7.63 7.23 18.38
N LYS A 124 -8.01 7.79 19.53
CA LYS A 124 -9.14 7.34 20.37
C LYS A 124 -9.02 5.88 20.81
N LEU A 125 -7.80 5.43 21.09
CA LEU A 125 -7.54 4.09 21.63
C LEU A 125 -7.95 4.04 23.11
N PRO A 126 -8.51 2.92 23.61
CA PRO A 126 -8.80 2.76 25.03
C PRO A 126 -7.55 2.96 25.90
N ALA A 127 -7.69 3.60 27.07
CA ALA A 127 -6.57 3.82 28.00
C ALA A 127 -5.91 2.52 28.50
N THR A 128 -6.62 1.38 28.38
CA THR A 128 -6.11 0.04 28.68
C THR A 128 -5.11 -0.46 27.64
N GLN A 129 -5.07 0.14 26.44
CA GLN A 129 -4.12 -0.24 25.39
C GLN A 129 -2.72 0.23 25.78
N SER A 130 -1.85 -0.72 26.10
CA SER A 130 -0.44 -0.45 26.33
C SER A 130 0.34 -0.37 25.02
N LEU A 131 1.52 0.25 25.04
CA LEU A 131 2.43 0.28 23.89
C LEU A 131 2.72 -1.12 23.34
N ALA A 132 2.96 -2.09 24.23
CA ALA A 132 3.17 -3.48 23.83
C ALA A 132 1.95 -4.10 23.13
N THR A 133 0.72 -3.70 23.52
CA THR A 133 -0.50 -4.20 22.89
C THR A 133 -0.68 -3.61 21.49
N VAL A 134 -0.42 -2.31 21.34
CA VAL A 134 -0.43 -1.62 20.03
C VAL A 134 0.64 -2.21 19.09
N ALA A 135 1.86 -2.44 19.58
CA ALA A 135 2.94 -3.03 18.79
C ALA A 135 2.60 -4.47 18.32
N ARG A 136 2.03 -5.30 19.22
CA ARG A 136 1.55 -6.64 18.86
C ARG A 136 0.40 -6.61 17.86
N TYR A 137 -0.51 -5.64 17.98
CA TYR A 137 -1.57 -5.45 17.00
C TYR A 137 -1.00 -5.21 15.61
N TYR A 138 -0.02 -4.32 15.44
CA TYR A 138 0.59 -4.10 14.12
C TYR A 138 1.35 -5.32 13.60
N GLN A 139 1.99 -6.09 14.49
CA GLN A 139 2.61 -7.37 14.13
C GLN A 139 1.57 -8.35 13.57
N GLN A 140 0.44 -8.51 14.25
CA GLN A 140 -0.66 -9.38 13.83
C GLN A 140 -1.33 -8.86 12.56
N LEU A 141 -1.59 -7.55 12.46
CA LEU A 141 -2.18 -6.92 11.30
C LEU A 141 -1.33 -7.17 10.05
N ASN A 142 0.00 -7.02 10.14
CA ASN A 142 0.89 -7.32 9.02
C ASN A 142 0.85 -8.81 8.65
N ALA A 143 0.75 -9.72 9.61
CA ALA A 143 0.62 -11.15 9.33
C ALA A 143 -0.71 -11.51 8.62
N VAL A 144 -1.80 -10.83 8.97
CA VAL A 144 -3.13 -11.00 8.33
C VAL A 144 -3.15 -10.40 6.92
N MET A 145 -2.51 -9.25 6.74
CA MET A 145 -2.50 -8.52 5.46
C MET A 145 -1.47 -9.10 4.48
N CYS A 146 -0.55 -9.95 4.95
CA CYS A 146 0.26 -10.82 4.11
C CYS A 146 -0.56 -12.03 3.66
N SER A 147 -1.33 -11.90 2.58
CA SER A 147 -1.91 -13.04 1.88
C SER A 147 -0.82 -13.83 1.16
N ALA A 148 -0.88 -15.15 1.29
CA ALA A 148 -0.07 -16.07 0.50
C ALA A 148 -0.44 -16.00 -1.00
N ASP A 149 0.52 -16.35 -1.84
CA ASP A 149 0.45 -16.55 -3.29
C ASP A 149 0.49 -15.32 -4.22
N GLU A 150 1.26 -15.49 -5.30
CA GLU A 150 2.05 -14.52 -6.08
C GLU A 150 1.33 -13.34 -6.76
N TYR A 151 0.01 -13.14 -6.60
CA TYR A 151 -0.69 -12.10 -7.36
C TYR A 151 -1.82 -11.36 -6.63
N ALA A 152 -2.02 -11.52 -5.32
CA ALA A 152 -2.92 -10.64 -4.54
C ALA A 152 -2.33 -10.38 -3.16
N CYS A 153 -1.28 -9.57 -3.06
CA CYS A 153 -0.49 -9.43 -1.83
C CYS A 153 -0.25 -7.96 -1.46
N TYR A 154 -0.60 -7.61 -0.23
CA TYR A 154 -0.08 -6.40 0.41
C TYR A 154 1.30 -6.72 0.97
N PHE A 155 2.34 -6.08 0.42
CA PHE A 155 3.72 -6.24 0.88
C PHE A 155 4.16 -5.01 1.69
N PRO A 156 3.99 -5.02 3.02
CA PRO A 156 4.53 -3.97 3.85
C PRO A 156 6.06 -4.05 3.86
N SER A 157 6.72 -2.93 3.66
CA SER A 157 8.17 -2.81 3.74
C SER A 157 8.53 -1.67 4.68
N ASN A 158 8.96 -2.05 5.87
CA ASN A 158 9.36 -1.13 6.93
C ASN A 158 10.89 -1.08 7.03
N SER A 159 11.46 0.06 7.37
CA SER A 159 12.88 0.18 7.69
C SER A 159 13.17 1.41 8.54
N PHE A 160 14.24 1.34 9.32
CA PHE A 160 14.75 2.43 10.14
C PHE A 160 16.21 2.72 9.78
N TRP A 161 16.49 3.96 9.41
CA TRP A 161 17.76 4.41 8.85
C TRP A 161 18.35 5.48 9.76
N VAL A 162 19.28 5.12 10.64
CA VAL A 162 19.88 6.04 11.61
C VAL A 162 21.13 6.71 11.03
N SER A 163 21.33 7.98 11.33
CA SER A 163 22.60 8.65 10.99
C SER A 163 23.76 8.03 11.76
N SER A 164 24.83 7.68 11.06
CA SER A 164 26.06 7.14 11.66
C SER A 164 26.65 8.08 12.71
N LYS A 165 26.45 9.40 12.56
CA LYS A 165 26.83 10.43 13.53
C LYS A 165 26.16 10.26 14.89
N TYR A 166 24.94 9.72 14.95
CA TYR A 166 24.12 9.65 16.16
C TYR A 166 23.82 8.23 16.63
N GLN A 167 24.31 7.21 15.91
CA GLN A 167 24.08 5.81 16.23
C GLN A 167 24.45 5.44 17.69
N SER A 168 25.50 6.05 18.25
CA SER A 168 25.95 5.81 19.62
C SER A 168 24.93 6.21 20.69
N HIS A 169 24.01 7.13 20.36
CA HIS A 169 22.96 7.62 21.24
C HIS A 169 21.65 6.82 21.11
N LEU A 170 21.59 5.85 20.20
CA LEU A 170 20.40 5.04 19.99
C LEU A 170 20.17 4.08 21.16
N ILE A 171 18.95 4.02 21.68
CA ILE A 171 18.57 3.09 22.74
C ILE A 171 18.59 1.67 22.18
N LYS A 172 19.42 0.80 22.77
CA LYS A 172 19.72 -0.55 22.24
C LYS A 172 18.49 -1.44 22.01
N SER A 173 17.44 -1.27 22.81
CA SER A 173 16.21 -2.07 22.68
C SER A 173 15.32 -1.63 21.52
N TYR A 174 15.44 -0.39 21.03
CA TYR A 174 14.54 0.14 20.02
C TYR A 174 14.66 -0.58 18.65
N PRO A 175 15.86 -0.75 18.04
CA PRO A 175 16.02 -1.51 16.80
C PRO A 175 15.48 -2.94 16.86
N ARG A 176 15.65 -3.62 18.01
CA ARG A 176 15.16 -4.98 18.21
C ARG A 176 13.63 -5.02 18.24
N GLN A 177 13.00 -4.09 18.95
CA GLN A 177 11.53 -3.99 18.97
C GLN A 177 10.95 -3.67 17.58
N LEU A 178 11.62 -2.79 16.81
CA LEU A 178 11.21 -2.52 15.43
C LEU A 178 11.25 -3.78 14.55
N PHE A 179 12.32 -4.57 14.67
CA PHE A 179 12.43 -5.82 13.93
C PHE A 179 11.39 -6.85 14.40
N ASP A 180 11.24 -7.05 15.70
CA ASP A 180 10.37 -8.09 16.27
C ASP A 180 8.88 -7.81 15.97
N PHE A 181 8.42 -6.56 16.09
CA PHE A 181 7.00 -6.21 15.91
C PHE A 181 6.62 -5.80 14.48
N PHE A 182 7.55 -5.21 13.72
CA PHE A 182 7.23 -4.63 12.41
C PHE A 182 8.02 -5.24 11.25
N GLY A 183 8.91 -6.20 11.52
CA GLY A 183 9.82 -6.75 10.52
C GLY A 183 10.76 -5.70 9.93
N ALA A 184 10.97 -4.59 10.64
CA ALA A 184 11.70 -3.43 10.15
C ALA A 184 13.20 -3.57 10.45
N PRO A 185 14.06 -3.85 9.46
CA PRO A 185 15.50 -3.79 9.67
C PRO A 185 15.94 -2.37 10.04
N THR A 186 16.97 -2.31 10.87
CA THR A 186 17.65 -1.05 11.20
C THR A 186 19.03 -1.03 10.55
N ALA A 187 19.34 0.07 9.87
CA ALA A 187 20.65 0.30 9.29
C ALA A 187 21.18 1.70 9.61
N THR A 188 22.49 1.86 9.52
CA THR A 188 23.19 3.14 9.68
C THR A 188 23.87 3.55 8.38
N LEU A 189 23.92 4.86 8.14
CA LEU A 189 24.51 5.50 6.96
C LEU A 189 24.83 6.98 7.25
N ASP A 190 25.70 7.59 6.44
CA ASP A 190 26.01 9.02 6.56
C ASP A 190 24.94 9.86 5.85
N LEU A 191 23.99 10.41 6.61
CA LEU A 191 22.90 11.23 6.06
C LEU A 191 23.34 12.62 5.56
N SER A 192 24.63 12.96 5.65
CA SER A 192 25.19 14.11 4.95
C SER A 192 25.61 13.81 3.51
N ASP A 193 25.70 12.52 3.13
CA ASP A 193 26.09 12.07 1.80
C ASP A 193 24.85 11.83 0.90
N PRO A 194 24.73 12.48 -0.27
CA PRO A 194 23.69 12.17 -1.26
C PRO A 194 23.60 10.68 -1.62
N ALA A 195 24.72 9.94 -1.60
CA ALA A 195 24.74 8.50 -1.89
C ALA A 195 23.93 7.68 -0.86
N SER A 196 23.79 8.17 0.37
CA SER A 196 22.92 7.56 1.39
C SER A 196 21.45 7.65 1.01
N TYR A 197 21.01 8.78 0.46
CA TYR A 197 19.63 8.97 0.00
C TYR A 197 19.33 8.09 -1.22
N GLU A 198 20.30 7.96 -2.14
CA GLU A 198 20.21 7.03 -3.27
C GLU A 198 20.13 5.58 -2.81
N ALA A 199 20.91 5.20 -1.80
CA ALA A 199 20.88 3.84 -1.25
C ALA A 199 19.52 3.49 -0.62
N VAL A 200 18.91 4.44 0.11
CA VAL A 200 17.55 4.29 0.67
C VAL A 200 16.51 4.22 -0.46
N ASN A 201 16.58 5.10 -1.47
CA ASN A 201 15.70 5.04 -2.64
C ASN A 201 15.83 3.73 -3.41
N ALA A 202 17.04 3.20 -3.56
CA ALA A 202 17.26 1.91 -4.20
C ALA A 202 16.66 0.75 -3.38
N TRP A 203 16.75 0.80 -2.05
CA TRP A 203 16.05 -0.14 -1.17
C TRP A 203 14.53 -0.04 -1.34
N ILE A 204 13.97 1.17 -1.33
CA ILE A 204 12.53 1.43 -1.53
C ILE A 204 12.07 0.90 -2.88
N SER A 205 12.80 1.22 -3.95
CA SER A 205 12.53 0.77 -5.31
C SER A 205 12.49 -0.76 -5.39
N ARG A 206 13.46 -1.45 -4.80
CA ARG A 206 13.48 -2.92 -4.78
C ARG A 206 12.32 -3.50 -3.96
N LYS A 207 11.95 -2.88 -2.84
CA LYS A 207 10.81 -3.30 -2.01
C LYS A 207 9.44 -2.99 -2.62
N THR A 208 9.40 -2.12 -3.62
CA THR A 208 8.18 -1.74 -4.34
C THR A 208 8.22 -2.16 -5.81
N TYR A 209 9.11 -3.09 -6.18
CA TYR A 209 9.27 -3.62 -7.54
C TYR A 209 9.40 -2.52 -8.62
N GLY A 210 10.12 -1.45 -8.29
CA GLY A 210 10.42 -0.33 -9.18
C GLY A 210 9.31 0.71 -9.30
N LYS A 211 8.21 0.59 -8.54
CA LYS A 211 7.08 1.53 -8.59
C LYS A 211 7.36 2.83 -7.84
N ILE A 212 8.11 2.77 -6.75
CA ILE A 212 8.56 3.95 -6.02
C ILE A 212 10.07 4.07 -6.20
N GLN A 213 10.51 4.87 -7.16
CA GLN A 213 11.93 4.98 -7.51
C GLN A 213 12.68 6.05 -6.71
N ARG A 214 11.97 7.13 -6.32
CA ARG A 214 12.57 8.27 -5.64
C ARG A 214 11.58 8.87 -4.64
N MET A 215 11.72 8.46 -3.38
CA MET A 215 10.95 9.01 -2.25
C MET A 215 11.72 10.15 -1.57
N LEU A 216 13.03 9.95 -1.34
CA LEU A 216 13.92 10.95 -0.75
C LEU A 216 14.64 11.72 -1.86
N ASP A 217 14.82 13.03 -1.71
CA ASP A 217 15.62 13.83 -2.64
C ASP A 217 17.07 13.92 -2.15
N PRO A 218 18.06 13.35 -2.87
CA PRO A 218 19.48 13.47 -2.51
C PRO A 218 19.99 14.91 -2.43
N SER A 219 19.30 15.89 -3.02
CA SER A 219 19.64 17.32 -2.88
C SER A 219 19.53 17.81 -1.44
N HIS A 220 18.67 17.18 -0.62
CA HIS A 220 18.50 17.49 0.80
C HIS A 220 19.54 16.81 1.71
N ALA A 221 20.56 16.14 1.16
CA ALA A 221 21.60 15.54 1.98
C ALA A 221 22.38 16.63 2.75
N GLY A 222 22.57 16.40 4.05
CA GLY A 222 23.19 17.38 4.95
C GLY A 222 22.28 18.56 5.33
N GLU A 223 21.14 18.73 4.68
CA GLU A 223 20.10 19.67 5.14
C GLU A 223 19.39 19.10 6.36
N GLN A 224 19.01 19.95 7.30
CA GLN A 224 18.23 19.61 8.51
C GLN A 224 18.90 18.62 9.49
N ASP A 225 20.05 18.02 9.15
CA ASP A 225 20.85 17.07 9.96
C ASP A 225 19.96 16.02 10.67
N PRO A 226 19.18 15.23 9.89
CA PRO A 226 18.19 14.32 10.45
C PRO A 226 18.84 13.28 11.35
N LEU A 227 18.20 12.98 12.48
CA LEU A 227 18.67 11.92 13.40
C LEU A 227 18.53 10.54 12.77
N ALA A 228 17.40 10.31 12.09
CA ALA A 228 17.08 9.09 11.38
C ALA A 228 15.94 9.30 10.38
N PHE A 229 15.76 8.35 9.46
CA PHE A 229 14.55 8.20 8.66
C PHE A 229 13.80 6.93 9.07
N LEU A 230 12.50 7.06 9.26
CA LEU A 230 11.58 5.94 9.39
C LEU A 230 10.81 5.81 8.08
N VAL A 231 11.04 4.71 7.37
CA VAL A 231 10.51 4.51 6.03
C VAL A 231 9.52 3.35 6.06
N ASN A 232 8.27 3.64 5.71
CA ASN A 232 7.28 2.64 5.36
C ASN A 232 6.92 2.79 3.88
N THR A 233 6.91 1.67 3.17
CA THR A 233 6.33 1.56 1.84
C THR A 233 5.44 0.35 1.76
N ALA A 234 4.44 0.40 0.88
CA ALA A 234 3.61 -0.75 0.57
C ALA A 234 3.44 -0.87 -0.94
N PHE A 235 3.46 -2.11 -1.40
CA PHE A 235 3.09 -2.47 -2.75
C PHE A 235 1.85 -3.37 -2.69
N PHE A 236 0.91 -3.13 -3.60
CA PHE A 236 -0.29 -3.93 -3.75
C PHE A 236 -0.50 -4.22 -5.23
N ALA A 237 -0.75 -5.49 -5.54
CA ALA A 237 -1.06 -6.00 -6.85
C ALA A 237 -2.18 -7.01 -6.72
N ALA A 238 -3.23 -6.94 -7.56
CA ALA A 238 -4.33 -7.91 -7.63
C ALA A 238 -5.06 -7.87 -8.97
N ALA A 239 -5.54 -9.02 -9.47
CA ALA A 239 -6.42 -9.10 -10.64
C ALA A 239 -7.87 -8.77 -10.26
N TRP A 240 -8.68 -8.35 -11.23
CA TRP A 240 -10.12 -8.18 -11.01
C TRP A 240 -10.83 -9.54 -10.90
N GLN A 241 -11.92 -9.62 -10.13
CA GLN A 241 -12.83 -10.77 -10.16
C GLN A 241 -13.79 -10.74 -11.37
N TRP A 242 -14.07 -9.55 -11.91
CA TRP A 242 -14.88 -9.43 -13.11
C TRP A 242 -14.05 -9.68 -14.38
N GLU A 243 -14.73 -9.96 -15.48
CA GLU A 243 -14.09 -10.07 -16.79
C GLU A 243 -13.95 -8.69 -17.42
N THR A 244 -12.75 -8.38 -17.90
CA THR A 244 -12.42 -7.14 -18.59
C THR A 244 -11.61 -7.46 -19.84
N SER A 245 -11.89 -6.77 -20.95
CA SER A 245 -11.16 -6.95 -22.22
C SER A 245 -10.66 -5.63 -22.77
N GLU A 246 -9.39 -5.58 -23.17
CA GLU A 246 -8.81 -4.40 -23.82
C GLU A 246 -9.54 -4.05 -25.13
N GLU A 247 -10.16 -5.03 -25.80
CA GLU A 247 -10.93 -4.82 -27.03
C GLU A 247 -12.24 -4.06 -26.79
N GLN A 248 -12.78 -4.15 -25.58
CA GLN A 248 -14.01 -3.46 -25.17
C GLN A 248 -13.73 -2.05 -24.61
N THR A 249 -12.46 -1.72 -24.41
CA THR A 249 -12.04 -0.40 -23.94
C THR A 249 -12.08 0.61 -25.08
N GLN A 250 -12.81 1.69 -24.87
CA GLN A 250 -13.06 2.70 -25.89
C GLN A 250 -12.59 4.07 -25.44
N ALA A 251 -12.24 4.91 -26.41
CA ALA A 251 -12.00 6.32 -26.15
C ALA A 251 -13.30 6.96 -25.61
N GLY A 252 -13.16 7.69 -24.51
CA GLY A 252 -14.24 8.38 -23.84
C GLY A 252 -13.76 9.70 -23.24
N LYS A 253 -14.57 10.26 -22.35
CA LYS A 253 -14.28 11.51 -21.67
C LYS A 253 -14.44 11.33 -20.16
N PHE A 254 -13.60 12.03 -19.41
CA PHE A 254 -13.72 12.19 -17.97
C PHE A 254 -13.81 13.67 -17.65
N THR A 255 -14.86 14.11 -16.96
CA THR A 255 -14.97 15.49 -16.49
C THR A 255 -14.20 15.61 -15.18
N ASN A 256 -13.09 16.34 -15.15
CA ASN A 256 -12.23 16.44 -13.98
C ASN A 256 -12.81 17.33 -12.87
N GLY A 257 -12.13 17.39 -11.72
CA GLY A 257 -12.54 18.19 -10.55
C GLY A 257 -12.59 19.72 -10.79
N ALA A 258 -12.04 20.21 -11.90
CA ALA A 258 -12.16 21.60 -12.34
C ALA A 258 -13.32 21.81 -13.35
N GLY A 259 -14.04 20.74 -13.71
CA GLY A 259 -15.11 20.77 -14.70
C GLY A 259 -14.64 20.66 -16.15
N GLU A 260 -13.35 20.39 -16.40
CA GLU A 260 -12.79 20.25 -17.74
C GLU A 260 -12.90 18.81 -18.25
N GLU A 261 -13.11 18.63 -19.55
CA GLU A 261 -13.11 17.29 -20.16
C GLU A 261 -11.68 16.82 -20.47
N GLU A 262 -11.36 15.61 -20.02
CA GLU A 262 -10.11 14.92 -20.30
C GLU A 262 -10.38 13.68 -21.17
N PRO A 263 -9.53 13.42 -22.19
CA PRO A 263 -9.62 12.17 -22.93
C PRO A 263 -9.30 10.99 -22.01
N ALA A 264 -10.13 9.95 -22.08
CA ALA A 264 -10.02 8.77 -21.22
C ALA A 264 -10.09 7.49 -22.05
N MET A 265 -9.39 6.45 -21.63
CA MET A 265 -9.64 5.09 -22.10
C MET A 265 -10.61 4.44 -21.12
N MET A 266 -11.87 4.34 -21.51
CA MET A 266 -12.96 3.83 -20.70
C MET A 266 -13.13 2.33 -20.94
N MET A 267 -12.83 1.54 -19.92
CA MET A 267 -13.13 0.11 -19.86
C MET A 267 -14.65 -0.05 -19.79
N SER A 268 -15.19 -0.91 -20.65
CA SER A 268 -16.59 -1.31 -20.63
C SER A 268 -16.70 -2.69 -20.01
N ILE A 269 -17.48 -2.81 -18.94
CA ILE A 269 -17.58 -4.05 -18.15
C ILE A 269 -19.05 -4.38 -18.03
N HIS A 270 -19.43 -5.54 -18.55
CA HIS A 270 -20.77 -6.10 -18.37
C HIS A 270 -20.67 -7.21 -17.33
N ASN A 271 -21.45 -7.11 -16.25
CA ASN A 271 -21.43 -8.13 -15.21
C ASN A 271 -22.81 -8.45 -14.68
N ASP A 272 -23.20 -9.72 -14.83
CA ASP A 272 -24.57 -10.14 -14.58
C ASP A 272 -24.85 -10.53 -13.12
N THR A 273 -23.85 -10.96 -12.33
CA THR A 273 -24.16 -11.65 -11.05
C THR A 273 -23.15 -11.48 -9.91
N SER A 274 -21.96 -10.91 -10.14
CA SER A 274 -20.82 -11.06 -9.20
C SER A 274 -20.41 -9.80 -8.41
N ILE A 275 -21.02 -8.64 -8.66
CA ILE A 275 -20.65 -7.36 -8.03
C ILE A 275 -21.75 -6.92 -7.08
N ASP A 276 -21.33 -6.49 -5.89
CA ASP A 276 -22.23 -5.87 -4.93
C ASP A 276 -22.35 -4.37 -5.27
N TYR A 277 -23.54 -3.95 -5.69
CA TYR A 277 -23.88 -2.55 -5.97
C TYR A 277 -24.65 -1.95 -4.81
N PHE A 278 -24.29 -0.71 -4.48
CA PHE A 278 -24.92 0.07 -3.45
C PHE A 278 -25.32 1.45 -4.01
N ALA A 279 -26.49 1.93 -3.62
CA ALA A 279 -26.90 3.31 -3.89
C ALA A 279 -27.74 3.86 -2.76
N ASP A 280 -27.43 5.09 -2.35
CA ASP A 280 -28.23 5.90 -1.44
C ASP A 280 -28.31 7.36 -1.93
N ASP A 281 -28.72 8.30 -1.09
CA ASP A 281 -28.86 9.71 -1.49
C ASP A 281 -27.52 10.38 -1.80
N ARG A 282 -26.39 9.87 -1.29
CA ARG A 282 -25.06 10.48 -1.43
C ARG A 282 -24.23 9.79 -2.51
N PHE A 283 -24.30 8.47 -2.62
CA PHE A 283 -23.36 7.68 -3.42
C PHE A 283 -24.04 6.62 -4.28
N GLU A 284 -23.36 6.29 -5.39
CA GLU A 284 -23.41 4.97 -5.99
C GLU A 284 -22.05 4.31 -5.77
N ALA A 285 -22.02 3.05 -5.33
CA ALA A 285 -20.78 2.35 -5.02
C ALA A 285 -20.80 0.92 -5.53
N LEU A 286 -19.64 0.46 -5.99
CA LEU A 286 -19.38 -0.93 -6.36
C LEU A 286 -18.40 -1.52 -5.36
N SER A 287 -18.67 -2.75 -4.92
CA SER A 287 -17.71 -3.56 -4.18
C SER A 287 -17.34 -4.78 -5.02
N VAL A 288 -16.10 -4.79 -5.48
CA VAL A 288 -15.57 -5.75 -6.45
C VAL A 288 -14.53 -6.61 -5.75
N GLY A 289 -14.66 -7.93 -5.87
CA GLY A 289 -13.61 -8.82 -5.38
C GLY A 289 -12.33 -8.68 -6.19
N LEU A 290 -11.19 -8.87 -5.53
CA LEU A 290 -9.88 -8.90 -6.16
C LEU A 290 -9.30 -10.31 -6.04
N GLN A 291 -8.86 -10.89 -7.16
CA GLN A 291 -8.36 -12.26 -7.23
C GLN A 291 -6.83 -12.29 -7.40
N ALA A 292 -6.21 -13.38 -6.94
CA ALA A 292 -4.89 -13.79 -7.41
C ALA A 292 -5.03 -14.46 -8.81
N SER A 293 -3.91 -14.73 -9.50
CA SER A 293 -3.91 -15.33 -10.84
C SER A 293 -4.58 -16.71 -10.90
N GLU A 294 -4.97 -17.16 -12.10
CA GLU A 294 -5.70 -18.42 -12.36
C GLU A 294 -5.01 -19.67 -11.77
N GLU A 295 -3.68 -19.72 -11.73
CA GLU A 295 -2.93 -20.85 -11.15
C GLU A 295 -3.18 -21.03 -9.64
N LEU A 296 -3.69 -19.99 -8.98
CA LEU A 296 -3.79 -19.84 -7.52
C LEU A 296 -5.24 -19.88 -7.00
N GLN A 297 -6.25 -19.85 -7.88
CA GLN A 297 -7.66 -20.06 -7.51
C GLN A 297 -7.90 -21.38 -6.75
N LYS A 298 -7.00 -22.36 -6.90
CA LYS A 298 -7.06 -23.66 -6.21
C LYS A 298 -6.70 -23.62 -4.72
N TYR A 299 -6.18 -22.51 -4.19
CA TYR A 299 -5.64 -22.44 -2.82
C TYR A 299 -6.51 -21.70 -1.79
N GLY A 300 -7.64 -21.07 -2.15
CA GLY A 300 -8.55 -20.51 -1.12
C GLY A 300 -9.40 -19.31 -1.57
N LYS A 301 -10.20 -18.79 -0.62
CA LYS A 301 -11.11 -17.64 -0.81
C LYS A 301 -10.38 -16.29 -0.71
N THR A 302 -10.99 -15.32 -1.40
CA THR A 302 -10.55 -14.02 -1.93
C THR A 302 -9.89 -13.04 -0.91
N PRO A 303 -8.68 -12.49 -1.17
CA PRO A 303 -7.94 -11.75 -0.15
C PRO A 303 -8.29 -10.26 0.04
N PHE A 304 -8.89 -9.55 -0.93
CA PHE A 304 -9.25 -8.12 -0.77
C PHE A 304 -10.44 -7.72 -1.65
N ARG A 305 -11.02 -6.54 -1.39
CA ARG A 305 -12.06 -5.93 -2.25
C ARG A 305 -11.68 -4.51 -2.64
N MET A 306 -12.00 -4.14 -3.88
CA MET A 306 -11.98 -2.76 -4.36
C MET A 306 -13.38 -2.16 -4.19
N LEU A 307 -13.44 -1.02 -3.52
CA LEU A 307 -14.60 -0.14 -3.48
C LEU A 307 -14.40 0.98 -4.49
N LEU A 308 -15.33 1.12 -5.43
CA LEU A 308 -15.40 2.26 -6.35
C LEU A 308 -16.63 3.08 -5.97
N ILE A 309 -16.43 4.31 -5.52
CA ILE A 309 -17.48 5.10 -4.84
C ILE A 309 -17.66 6.42 -5.60
N LEU A 310 -18.82 6.57 -6.20
CA LEU A 310 -19.18 7.68 -7.07
C LEU A 310 -20.16 8.62 -6.34
N PRO A 311 -19.76 9.85 -5.98
CA PRO A 311 -20.68 10.86 -5.48
C PRO A 311 -21.80 11.17 -6.48
N LYS A 312 -23.02 11.32 -5.95
CA LYS A 312 -24.19 11.73 -6.74
C LYS A 312 -24.25 13.23 -6.96
N ASP A 313 -23.87 14.03 -5.95
CA ASP A 313 -23.72 15.47 -6.13
C ASP A 313 -22.48 15.77 -6.96
N ARG A 314 -22.71 16.31 -8.17
CA ARG A 314 -21.65 16.62 -9.14
C ARG A 314 -21.05 18.01 -8.94
N THR A 315 -21.62 18.80 -8.04
CA THR A 315 -21.23 20.20 -7.79
C THR A 315 -20.27 20.33 -6.61
N LEU A 316 -20.25 19.33 -5.72
CA LEU A 316 -19.38 19.33 -4.56
C LEU A 316 -17.99 18.76 -4.91
N PRO A 317 -16.90 19.37 -4.40
CA PRO A 317 -15.59 18.75 -4.48
C PRO A 317 -15.55 17.47 -3.64
N LEU A 318 -14.61 16.56 -3.96
CA LEU A 318 -14.44 15.32 -3.21
C LEU A 318 -14.16 15.56 -1.71
N SER A 319 -13.46 16.65 -1.34
CA SER A 319 -13.24 17.00 0.07
C SER A 319 -14.54 17.12 0.89
N GLN A 320 -15.65 17.53 0.26
CA GLN A 320 -16.96 17.66 0.91
C GLN A 320 -17.85 16.42 0.77
N SER A 321 -17.41 15.44 -0.03
CA SER A 321 -18.14 14.21 -0.32
C SER A 321 -17.40 12.96 0.21
N LEU A 322 -16.54 13.11 1.21
CA LEU A 322 -15.78 12.00 1.76
C LEU A 322 -16.71 10.94 2.40
N PRO A 323 -16.53 9.64 2.11
CA PRO A 323 -17.26 8.57 2.78
C PRO A 323 -16.81 8.44 4.23
N THR A 324 -17.75 8.15 5.13
CA THR A 324 -17.47 7.79 6.52
C THR A 324 -17.00 6.34 6.64
N THR A 325 -16.40 5.96 7.78
CA THR A 325 -16.02 4.57 8.06
C THR A 325 -17.23 3.63 7.98
N GLU A 326 -18.38 4.07 8.49
CA GLU A 326 -19.62 3.29 8.46
C GLU A 326 -20.15 3.10 7.03
N GLU A 327 -20.04 4.13 6.19
CA GLU A 327 -20.40 4.01 4.77
C GLU A 327 -19.49 3.03 4.03
N LEU A 328 -18.17 3.10 4.21
CA LEU A 328 -17.24 2.13 3.61
C LEU A 328 -17.54 0.68 4.05
N ARG A 329 -17.83 0.49 5.34
CA ARG A 329 -18.23 -0.82 5.89
C ARG A 329 -19.53 -1.31 5.26
N ARG A 330 -20.50 -0.42 5.10
CA ARG A 330 -21.80 -0.71 4.46
C ARG A 330 -21.64 -1.06 2.99
N PHE A 331 -20.81 -0.33 2.23
CA PHE A 331 -20.53 -0.64 0.82
C PHE A 331 -19.92 -2.02 0.64
N THR A 332 -19.19 -2.51 1.64
CA THR A 332 -18.55 -3.83 1.64
C THR A 332 -19.51 -4.97 2.01
N THR A 333 -20.55 -4.70 2.80
CA THR A 333 -21.35 -5.76 3.46
C THR A 333 -22.84 -5.78 3.09
N ALA A 334 -23.37 -4.67 2.58
CA ALA A 334 -24.81 -4.47 2.37
C ALA A 334 -25.17 -4.15 0.91
N GLY A 335 -24.29 -4.45 -0.03
CA GLY A 335 -24.60 -4.30 -1.45
C GLY A 335 -25.63 -5.34 -1.92
N LYS A 336 -26.31 -5.00 -3.01
CA LYS A 336 -27.30 -5.84 -3.67
C LYS A 336 -26.74 -6.26 -5.03
N ARG A 337 -27.19 -7.40 -5.52
CA ARG A 337 -26.79 -7.93 -6.83
C ARG A 337 -27.72 -7.44 -7.92
N TYR A 338 -27.15 -6.92 -8.99
CA TYR A 338 -27.79 -6.45 -10.20
C TYR A 338 -26.96 -6.88 -11.40
N ALA A 339 -27.57 -6.92 -12.58
CA ALA A 339 -26.80 -6.86 -13.82
C ALA A 339 -26.28 -5.44 -13.99
N LEU A 340 -24.99 -5.26 -14.26
CA LEU A 340 -24.33 -3.97 -14.28
C LEU A 340 -23.60 -3.72 -15.59
N ASP A 341 -23.87 -2.56 -16.19
CA ASP A 341 -23.06 -1.95 -17.24
C ASP A 341 -22.17 -0.88 -16.63
N ILE A 342 -20.87 -1.14 -16.54
CA ILE A 342 -19.91 -0.27 -15.86
C ILE A 342 -18.98 0.36 -16.90
N ARG A 343 -18.80 1.68 -16.80
CA ARG A 343 -17.71 2.40 -17.47
C ARG A 343 -16.70 2.87 -16.44
N LEU A 344 -15.46 2.38 -16.53
CA LEU A 344 -14.37 2.72 -15.60
C LEU A 344 -13.14 3.18 -16.41
N PRO A 345 -12.55 4.36 -16.13
CA PRO A 345 -11.34 4.77 -16.84
C PRO A 345 -10.15 3.91 -16.41
N ARG A 346 -9.23 3.62 -17.34
CA ARG A 346 -7.86 3.21 -16.98
C ARG A 346 -7.25 4.31 -16.11
N LEU A 347 -6.56 3.93 -15.03
CA LEU A 347 -5.93 4.89 -14.14
C LEU A 347 -4.44 4.64 -14.02
N ASN A 348 -3.67 5.71 -14.15
CA ASN A 348 -2.26 5.75 -13.75
C ASN A 348 -2.01 6.99 -12.90
N ALA A 349 -2.44 6.95 -11.63
CA ALA A 349 -2.24 8.06 -10.70
C ALA A 349 -0.93 7.85 -9.93
N GLY A 350 0.13 8.53 -10.41
CA GLY A 350 1.36 8.71 -9.64
C GLY A 350 1.19 9.88 -8.69
N ILE A 351 1.46 9.69 -7.41
CA ILE A 351 1.37 10.79 -6.42
C ILE A 351 2.76 11.12 -5.90
N PRO A 352 3.08 12.43 -5.76
CA PRO A 352 4.35 12.84 -5.18
C PRO A 352 4.51 12.29 -3.75
N THR A 353 5.74 12.28 -3.27
CA THR A 353 6.00 12.11 -1.84
C THR A 353 5.28 13.21 -1.07
N LEU A 354 4.48 12.83 -0.08
CA LEU A 354 3.78 13.73 0.81
C LEU A 354 4.56 13.84 2.11
N ASP A 355 4.84 15.05 2.57
CA ASP A 355 5.19 15.29 3.97
C ASP A 355 3.89 15.41 4.76
N LEU A 356 3.59 14.43 5.61
CA LEU A 356 2.36 14.39 6.40
C LEU A 356 2.51 15.09 7.76
N THR A 357 3.70 15.60 8.07
CA THR A 357 4.02 16.19 9.38
C THR A 357 3.06 17.33 9.75
N PRO A 358 2.77 18.31 8.86
CA PRO A 358 1.87 19.42 9.19
C PRO A 358 0.46 18.95 9.57
N GLU A 359 -0.15 18.08 8.77
CA GLU A 359 -1.51 17.59 8.99
C GLU A 359 -1.57 16.70 10.24
N LEU A 360 -0.56 15.87 10.48
CA LEU A 360 -0.50 15.04 11.70
C LEU A 360 -0.39 15.92 12.96
N MET A 361 0.38 17.01 12.93
CA MET A 361 0.45 17.98 14.02
C MET A 361 -0.88 18.70 14.24
N GLU A 362 -1.56 19.11 13.16
CA GLU A 362 -2.90 19.72 13.23
C GLU A 362 -3.93 18.76 13.85
N LEU A 363 -3.80 17.46 13.58
CA LEU A 363 -4.62 16.42 14.19
C LEU A 363 -4.28 16.13 15.66
N GLY A 364 -3.23 16.77 16.19
CA GLY A 364 -2.86 16.73 17.61
C GLY A 364 -1.69 15.81 17.94
N LEU A 365 -0.94 15.30 16.94
CA LEU A 365 0.19 14.37 17.16
C LEU A 365 1.54 15.09 17.36
N CYS A 366 1.55 16.24 18.01
CA CYS A 366 2.76 17.05 18.19
C CYS A 366 3.85 16.31 18.98
N LYS A 367 3.55 15.82 20.19
CA LYS A 367 4.52 15.07 21.02
C LYS A 367 4.86 13.73 20.39
N THR A 368 3.86 13.09 19.78
CA THR A 368 4.02 11.86 19.00
C THR A 368 5.06 12.05 17.91
N LEU A 369 5.08 13.19 17.22
CA LEU A 369 6.07 13.50 16.19
C LEU A 369 7.41 14.00 16.75
N GLY A 370 7.61 13.95 18.08
CA GLY A 370 8.86 14.39 18.70
C GLY A 370 8.97 15.91 18.76
N VAL A 371 7.87 16.60 19.08
CA VAL A 371 7.88 18.05 19.34
C VAL A 371 7.47 18.29 20.81
N PRO A 372 8.44 18.50 21.73
CA PRO A 372 9.90 18.55 21.52
C PRO A 372 10.55 17.16 21.31
N LEU A 373 11.77 17.11 20.77
CA LEU A 373 12.45 15.84 20.43
C LEU A 373 12.69 14.93 21.64
N THR A 374 12.72 15.49 22.84
CA THR A 374 12.79 14.74 24.10
C THR A 374 11.66 13.74 24.28
N GLU A 375 10.55 13.91 23.56
CA GLU A 375 9.46 12.93 23.52
C GLU A 375 9.87 11.60 22.86
N LEU A 376 10.98 11.54 22.14
CA LEU A 376 11.55 10.30 21.58
C LEU A 376 12.49 9.57 22.56
N SER A 377 12.27 9.73 23.87
CA SER A 377 13.15 9.25 24.95
C SER A 377 13.40 7.74 25.00
N ARG A 378 12.60 6.92 24.29
CA ARG A 378 12.84 5.48 24.14
C ARG A 378 13.55 5.13 22.83
N MET A 379 13.70 6.09 21.92
CA MET A 379 14.43 5.96 20.66
C MET A 379 15.91 6.34 20.84
N PHE A 380 16.18 7.50 21.43
CA PHE A 380 17.52 8.01 21.68
C PHE A 380 17.74 8.38 23.15
N ASP A 381 18.99 8.46 23.57
CA ASP A 381 19.38 8.90 24.90
C ASP A 381 18.75 10.28 25.23
N PRO A 382 18.00 10.41 26.34
CA PRO A 382 17.32 11.66 26.68
C PRO A 382 18.23 12.86 26.88
N LYS A 383 19.48 12.66 27.35
CA LYS A 383 20.44 13.76 27.53
C LYS A 383 20.91 14.27 26.17
N PHE A 384 21.19 13.36 25.25
CA PHE A 384 21.49 13.72 23.87
C PHE A 384 20.33 14.51 23.24
N LEU A 385 19.09 14.03 23.37
CA LEU A 385 17.91 14.70 22.82
C LEU A 385 17.69 16.12 23.37
N ALA A 386 17.99 16.34 24.66
CA ALA A 386 17.88 17.66 25.27
C ALA A 386 18.82 18.72 24.63
N GLU A 387 19.91 18.28 24.00
CA GLU A 387 20.87 19.15 23.30
C GLU A 387 20.49 19.38 21.82
N GLN A 388 19.50 18.65 21.28
CA GLN A 388 19.12 18.70 19.87
C GLN A 388 17.96 19.68 19.59
N SER A 389 17.93 20.83 20.27
CA SER A 389 16.83 21.81 20.14
C SER A 389 16.65 22.30 18.69
N GLY A 390 15.40 22.41 18.25
CA GLY A 390 15.05 22.96 16.93
C GLY A 390 15.05 21.96 15.77
N ARG A 391 15.34 20.68 16.03
CA ARG A 391 15.17 19.59 15.06
C ARG A 391 13.79 18.97 15.19
N GLN A 392 13.27 18.40 14.11
CA GLN A 392 11.96 17.73 14.07
C GLN A 392 12.04 16.46 13.23
N ASN A 393 11.29 15.43 13.62
CA ASN A 393 11.07 14.29 12.74
C ASN A 393 10.12 14.69 11.62
N ARG A 394 10.33 14.11 10.43
CA ARG A 394 9.40 14.26 9.30
C ARG A 394 8.88 12.89 8.89
N LEU A 395 7.58 12.81 8.63
CA LEU A 395 6.93 11.59 8.16
C LEU A 395 6.58 11.77 6.69
N TYR A 396 7.35 11.12 5.83
CA TYR A 396 7.09 11.08 4.41
C TYR A 396 6.27 9.85 4.04
N HIS A 397 5.26 10.05 3.20
CA HIS A 397 4.41 8.99 2.69
C HIS A 397 4.35 9.06 1.16
N GLN A 398 4.43 7.91 0.51
CA GLN A 398 4.18 7.80 -0.91
C GLN A 398 3.43 6.50 -1.19
N ALA A 399 2.40 6.61 -2.01
CA ALA A 399 1.60 5.50 -2.47
C ALA A 399 1.24 5.75 -3.94
N THR A 400 1.11 4.65 -4.69
CA THR A 400 0.71 4.69 -6.09
C THR A 400 -0.46 3.74 -6.27
N LEU A 401 -1.49 4.18 -7.01
CA LEU A 401 -2.64 3.35 -7.35
C LEU A 401 -2.84 3.39 -8.86
N GLN A 402 -2.81 2.22 -9.50
CA GLN A 402 -2.93 2.08 -10.94
C GLN A 402 -3.79 0.87 -11.24
N TRP A 403 -4.59 0.94 -12.30
CA TRP A 403 -5.32 -0.21 -12.79
C TRP A 403 -5.61 -0.12 -14.28
N ASP A 404 -5.78 -1.30 -14.86
CA ASP A 404 -6.20 -1.53 -16.24
C ASP A 404 -7.12 -2.76 -16.30
N GLU A 405 -7.33 -3.32 -17.49
CA GLU A 405 -8.16 -4.50 -17.72
C GLU A 405 -7.60 -5.76 -17.07
N LYS A 406 -6.34 -5.79 -16.65
CA LYS A 406 -5.74 -6.97 -16.01
C LYS A 406 -5.98 -6.96 -14.51
N GLY A 407 -6.16 -5.79 -13.93
CA GLY A 407 -6.27 -5.63 -12.49
C GLY A 407 -5.71 -4.33 -11.98
N VAL A 408 -5.50 -4.32 -10.68
CA VAL A 408 -4.71 -3.34 -9.95
C VAL A 408 -3.26 -3.85 -9.94
N GLU A 409 -2.46 -3.51 -10.98
CA GLU A 409 -1.09 -3.96 -11.38
C GLU A 409 -0.75 -5.48 -11.41
N GLY A 410 -0.37 -6.06 -12.59
CA GLY A 410 -0.35 -7.52 -12.81
C GLY A 410 0.62 -8.17 -13.83
N ALA A 411 0.32 -9.43 -14.24
CA ALA A 411 0.83 -10.20 -15.40
C ALA A 411 -0.21 -11.26 -15.84
N ALA A 412 -0.22 -11.66 -17.13
CA ALA A 412 -1.38 -12.17 -17.88
C ALA A 412 -1.72 -13.69 -17.75
N ALA A 413 -3.02 -14.00 -17.88
CA ALA A 413 -3.56 -15.24 -18.48
C ALA A 413 -5.01 -14.98 -18.97
N THR A 414 -5.43 -15.69 -20.02
CA THR A 414 -6.73 -15.51 -20.71
C THR A 414 -7.49 -16.82 -20.70
N VAL A 415 -8.71 -16.84 -20.16
CA VAL A 415 -9.68 -17.91 -20.40
C VAL A 415 -11.07 -17.29 -20.61
N ILE A 416 -11.71 -17.69 -21.72
CA ILE A 416 -13.12 -17.40 -22.02
C ILE A 416 -13.94 -18.58 -21.48
N GLY A 417 -14.75 -18.35 -20.46
CA GLY A 417 -15.71 -19.32 -19.93
C GLY A 417 -17.13 -18.94 -20.31
N VAL A 418 -17.76 -19.68 -21.24
CA VAL A 418 -19.18 -19.49 -21.54
C VAL A 418 -20.00 -20.18 -20.44
N VAL A 419 -20.77 -19.40 -19.67
CA VAL A 419 -21.76 -19.93 -18.73
C VAL A 419 -23.14 -19.83 -19.38
N GLU A 420 -23.88 -20.93 -19.45
CA GLU A 420 -25.27 -20.95 -19.92
C GLU A 420 -26.18 -20.21 -18.91
N PRO A 421 -27.13 -19.34 -19.35
CA PRO A 421 -28.04 -18.69 -18.43
C PRO A 421 -29.02 -19.72 -17.83
N GLY A 422 -29.00 -19.85 -16.50
CA GLY A 422 -30.05 -20.54 -15.76
C GLY A 422 -31.38 -19.77 -15.85
N ILE A 423 -32.49 -20.52 -15.87
CA ILE A 423 -33.85 -19.99 -15.93
C ILE A 423 -34.20 -19.33 -14.60
N GLY A 424 -34.04 -18.01 -14.52
CA GLY A 424 -34.51 -17.15 -13.43
C GLY A 424 -35.01 -15.81 -14.00
N ASP A 425 -35.79 -15.07 -13.24
CA ASP A 425 -36.22 -13.72 -13.65
C ASP A 425 -34.97 -12.85 -13.92
N PRO A 426 -34.91 -12.13 -15.06
CA PRO A 426 -33.75 -11.31 -15.40
C PRO A 426 -33.53 -10.25 -14.30
N LEU A 427 -32.31 -10.17 -13.80
CA LEU A 427 -31.92 -9.11 -12.87
C LEU A 427 -32.14 -7.75 -13.54
N GLU A 428 -32.63 -6.76 -12.77
CA GLU A 428 -32.71 -5.38 -13.24
C GLU A 428 -31.30 -4.91 -13.66
N THR A 429 -31.15 -4.49 -14.91
CA THR A 429 -29.89 -3.94 -15.42
C THR A 429 -29.73 -2.49 -14.97
N ARG A 430 -28.59 -2.16 -14.37
CA ARG A 430 -28.22 -0.78 -14.00
C ARG A 430 -26.93 -0.39 -14.69
N SER A 431 -26.80 0.89 -15.04
CA SER A 431 -25.59 1.42 -15.64
C SER A 431 -24.93 2.42 -14.69
N ILE A 432 -23.61 2.32 -14.53
CA ILE A 432 -22.80 3.26 -13.74
C ILE A 432 -21.57 3.66 -14.54
N ALA A 433 -21.25 4.96 -14.52
CA ALA A 433 -20.09 5.50 -15.21
C ALA A 433 -19.23 6.34 -14.27
N PHE A 434 -17.97 5.95 -14.13
CA PHE A 434 -16.93 6.69 -13.41
C PHE A 434 -16.29 7.71 -14.35
N ASP A 435 -17.11 8.58 -14.94
CA ASP A 435 -16.71 9.63 -15.90
C ASP A 435 -16.53 11.02 -15.29
N ARG A 436 -16.41 11.07 -13.96
CA ARG A 436 -16.26 12.27 -13.13
C ARG A 436 -15.57 11.91 -11.80
N PRO A 437 -15.19 12.88 -10.93
CA PRO A 437 -14.44 12.58 -9.73
C PRO A 437 -15.12 11.55 -8.82
N PHE A 438 -14.32 10.63 -8.31
CA PHE A 438 -14.79 9.49 -7.51
C PHE A 438 -13.72 9.05 -6.52
N PHE A 439 -14.10 8.22 -5.55
CA PHE A 439 -13.15 7.57 -4.65
C PHE A 439 -12.92 6.12 -5.04
N ALA A 440 -11.71 5.64 -4.78
CA ALA A 440 -11.37 4.23 -4.82
C ALA A 440 -10.77 3.81 -3.48
N SER A 441 -11.09 2.62 -2.99
CA SER A 441 -10.50 2.10 -1.75
C SER A 441 -10.30 0.59 -1.82
N ILE A 442 -9.15 0.12 -1.35
CA ILE A 442 -8.87 -1.31 -1.20
C ILE A 442 -9.07 -1.65 0.27
N VAL A 443 -9.92 -2.63 0.55
CA VAL A 443 -10.28 -3.05 1.91
C VAL A 443 -10.09 -4.54 2.11
N HIS A 444 -9.72 -4.93 3.32
CA HIS A 444 -9.77 -6.31 3.77
C HIS A 444 -11.18 -6.62 4.28
N PRO A 445 -11.96 -7.50 3.62
CA PRO A 445 -13.40 -7.62 3.87
C PRO A 445 -13.74 -8.15 5.27
N GLU A 446 -12.92 -9.04 5.85
CA GLU A 446 -13.22 -9.63 7.16
C GLU A 446 -13.00 -8.65 8.31
N THR A 447 -11.93 -7.85 8.24
CA THR A 447 -11.58 -6.89 9.30
C THR A 447 -12.13 -5.49 9.02
N GLY A 448 -12.54 -5.21 7.79
CA GLY A 448 -12.88 -3.87 7.32
C GLY A 448 -11.68 -2.92 7.23
N LYS A 449 -10.43 -3.42 7.36
CA LYS A 449 -9.24 -2.58 7.33
C LYS A 449 -9.09 -1.90 5.97
N ILE A 450 -8.84 -0.59 5.97
CA ILE A 450 -8.53 0.17 4.76
C ILE A 450 -7.04 0.02 4.46
N LEU A 451 -6.71 -0.53 3.30
CA LEU A 451 -5.33 -0.64 2.82
C LEU A 451 -4.95 0.59 2.01
N PHE A 452 -5.81 0.98 1.08
CA PHE A 452 -5.63 2.17 0.25
C PHE A 452 -6.92 2.97 0.19
N ILE A 453 -6.79 4.28 0.09
CA ILE A 453 -7.89 5.18 -0.25
C ILE A 453 -7.37 6.24 -1.22
N ALA A 454 -8.17 6.53 -2.24
CA ALA A 454 -7.85 7.48 -3.27
C ALA A 454 -9.04 8.37 -3.61
N ALA A 455 -8.75 9.64 -3.90
CA ALA A 455 -9.65 10.61 -4.49
C ALA A 455 -9.12 10.88 -5.90
N ILE A 456 -9.90 10.50 -6.91
CA ILE A 456 -9.54 10.62 -8.32
C ILE A 456 -10.27 11.83 -8.88
N ASN A 457 -9.57 12.96 -8.95
CA ASN A 457 -10.08 14.22 -9.51
C ASN A 457 -9.70 14.42 -10.98
N THR A 458 -8.64 13.76 -11.47
CA THR A 458 -8.13 13.85 -12.85
C THR A 458 -7.53 12.52 -13.29
N LEU A 459 -7.50 12.24 -14.59
CA LEU A 459 -6.80 11.10 -15.18
C LEU A 459 -5.39 11.45 -15.67
N ARG A 460 -5.00 12.74 -15.57
CA ARG A 460 -3.65 13.19 -15.89
C ARG A 460 -2.68 12.77 -14.79
N ARG A 461 -1.43 12.51 -15.19
CA ARG A 461 -0.32 12.18 -14.30
C ARG A 461 0.20 13.41 -13.57
#